data_AF-A0A7K7J254-F1
#
_entry.id   AF-A0A7K7J254-F1
#
_cell.length_a   1.000
_cell.length_b   1.000
_cell.length_c   1.000
_cell.angle_alpha   90.00
_cell.angle_beta   90.00
_cell.angle_gamma   90.00
#
_symmetry.space_group_name_H-M   'P 1'
#
loop_
_entity.id
_entity.type
_entity.pdbx_description
1 polymer ?
#
loop_
_entity_poly.entity_id
_entity_poly.type
_entity_poly.pdbx_seq_one_letter_code
_entity_poly.pdbx_strand_id
1 'polypeptide(L)' 'RLCSFLGRPLSPAALDAVVANASFVTMSHNPMSNFSLSPAFILDRRRGPFLRKG' A
#
# COMPACT_ATOMS: atom_id res chain seq x y z
N ARG A 1 11.42 4.68 -13.50
CA ARG A 1 10.42 4.54 -14.61
C ARG A 1 9.17 5.38 -14.34
N LEU A 2 8.41 5.14 -13.25
CA LEU A 2 7.24 5.96 -12.90
C LEU A 2 7.56 7.43 -12.65
N CYS A 3 8.57 7.74 -11.84
CA CYS A 3 9.01 9.12 -11.59
C CYS A 3 9.35 9.88 -12.89
N SER A 4 10.08 9.24 -13.80
CA SER A 4 10.42 9.81 -15.12
C SER A 4 9.19 9.99 -16.01
N PHE A 5 8.30 8.99 -16.04
CA PHE A 5 7.04 9.05 -16.80
C PHE A 5 6.14 10.19 -16.33
N LEU A 6 6.05 10.40 -15.01
CA LEU A 6 5.27 11.47 -14.41
C LEU A 6 5.96 12.84 -14.44
N GLY A 7 7.19 12.93 -14.93
CA GLY A 7 8.00 14.17 -14.90
C GLY A 7 8.32 14.64 -13.48
N ARG A 8 8.35 13.73 -12.49
CA ARG A 8 8.57 14.03 -11.06
C ARG A 8 9.80 13.30 -10.55
N PRO A 9 11.01 13.85 -10.72
CA PRO A 9 12.21 13.27 -10.14
C PRO A 9 12.13 13.31 -8.60
N LEU A 10 12.64 12.27 -7.95
CA LEU A 10 12.71 12.15 -6.50
C LEU A 10 14.17 12.09 -6.06
N SER A 11 14.46 12.60 -4.87
CA SER A 11 15.75 12.35 -4.23
C SER A 11 15.89 10.86 -3.87
N PRO A 12 17.11 10.33 -3.69
CA PRO A 12 17.31 8.94 -3.27
C PRO A 12 16.51 8.59 -2.01
N ALA A 13 16.57 9.44 -0.98
CA ALA A 13 15.82 9.24 0.26
C ALA A 13 14.30 9.22 0.06
N ALA A 14 13.76 10.07 -0.83
CA ALA A 14 12.34 10.06 -1.15
C ALA A 14 11.93 8.81 -1.94
N LEU A 15 12.81 8.31 -2.81
CA LEU A 15 12.59 7.06 -3.53
C LEU A 15 12.57 5.86 -2.56
N ASP A 16 13.52 5.80 -1.63
CA ASP A 16 13.58 4.76 -0.59
C ASP A 16 12.33 4.77 0.28
N ALA A 17 11.85 5.96 0.67
CA ALA A 17 10.61 6.12 1.40
C ALA A 17 9.40 5.60 0.61
N VAL A 18 9.31 5.87 -0.70
CA VAL A 18 8.23 5.32 -1.55
C VAL A 18 8.29 3.80 -1.59
N VAL A 19 9.47 3.22 -1.78
CA VAL A 19 9.65 1.75 -1.83
C VAL A 19 9.24 1.12 -0.49
N ALA A 20 9.71 1.66 0.63
CA ALA A 20 9.38 1.14 1.96
C ALA A 20 7.88 1.22 2.26
N ASN A 21 7.23 2.34 1.94
CA ASN A 21 5.80 2.54 2.19
C ASN A 21 4.90 1.75 1.24
N ALA A 22 5.33 1.52 -0.01
CA ALA A 22 4.59 0.75 -1.00
C ALA A 22 4.86 -0.77 -0.91
N SER A 23 5.69 -1.22 0.04
CA SER A 23 5.92 -2.65 0.25
C SER A 23 4.65 -3.36 0.72
N PHE A 24 4.48 -4.63 0.36
CA PHE A 24 3.33 -5.43 0.80
C PHE A 24 3.21 -5.47 2.32
N VAL A 25 4.33 -5.61 3.04
CA VAL A 25 4.36 -5.62 4.50
C VAL A 25 3.82 -4.31 5.06
N THR A 26 4.32 -3.16 4.60
CA THR A 26 3.83 -1.86 5.11
C THR A 26 2.37 -1.63 4.75
N MET A 27 1.98 -1.91 3.50
CA MET A 27 0.61 -1.70 3.05
C MET A 27 -0.41 -2.63 3.72
N SER A 28 -0.04 -3.88 4.03
CA SER A 28 -0.90 -4.85 4.72
C SER A 28 -1.19 -4.48 6.17
N HIS A 29 -0.31 -3.71 6.82
CA HIS A 29 -0.51 -3.22 8.18
C HIS A 29 -1.15 -1.83 8.25
N ASN A 30 -1.08 -1.03 7.18
CA ASN A 30 -1.65 0.31 7.15
C ASN A 30 -3.19 0.28 6.94
N PRO A 31 -4.00 0.75 7.91
CA PRO A 31 -5.47 0.75 7.81
C PRO A 31 -6.05 1.51 6.60
N MET A 32 -5.32 2.51 6.12
CA MET A 32 -5.72 3.32 4.97
C MET A 32 -5.53 2.61 3.63
N SER A 33 -4.74 1.52 3.58
CA SER A 33 -4.47 0.75 2.36
C SER A 33 -4.91 -0.70 2.43
N ASN A 34 -5.01 -1.31 3.62
CA ASN A 34 -5.38 -2.72 3.78
C ASN A 34 -6.91 -2.96 3.85
N PHE A 35 -7.71 -1.91 3.68
CA PHE A 35 -9.17 -1.95 3.70
C PHE A 35 -9.78 -2.37 5.05
N SER A 36 -9.03 -2.30 6.16
CA SER A 36 -9.56 -2.67 7.47
C SER A 36 -10.71 -1.80 7.96
N LEU A 37 -10.79 -0.58 7.44
CA LEU A 37 -11.83 0.41 7.78
C LEU A 37 -13.12 0.22 6.97
N SER A 38 -13.17 -0.73 6.04
CA SER A 38 -14.36 -0.99 5.24
C SER A 38 -15.46 -1.64 6.09
N PRO A 39 -16.74 -1.27 5.90
CA PRO A 39 -17.85 -1.97 6.54
C PRO A 39 -17.86 -3.48 6.21
N ALA A 40 -18.29 -4.31 7.16
CA ALA A 40 -18.26 -5.76 7.02
C ALA A 40 -19.14 -6.31 5.87
N PHE A 41 -20.16 -5.55 5.43
CA PHE A 41 -20.97 -5.92 4.27
C PHE A 41 -20.25 -5.71 2.93
N ILE A 42 -19.16 -4.94 2.91
CA ILE A 42 -18.28 -4.76 1.75
C ILE A 42 -17.11 -5.75 1.84
N LEU A 43 -16.48 -5.85 3.01
CA LEU A 43 -15.34 -6.74 3.25
C LEU A 43 -15.43 -7.42 4.62
N ASP A 44 -15.84 -8.70 4.63
CA ASP A 44 -15.85 -9.52 5.85
C ASP A 44 -14.45 -10.08 6.15
N ARG A 45 -13.70 -9.35 6.98
CA ARG A 45 -12.32 -9.72 7.36
C ARG A 45 -12.19 -11.03 8.13
N ARG A 46 -13.30 -11.59 8.63
CA ARG A 46 -13.31 -12.93 9.25
C ARG A 46 -13.02 -14.04 8.24
N ARG A 47 -13.26 -13.78 6.95
CA ARG A 47 -12.96 -14.72 5.85
C ARG A 47 -11.54 -14.57 5.30
N GLY A 48 -10.84 -13.50 5.70
CA GLY A 48 -9.46 -13.24 5.33
C GLY A 48 -9.17 -11.74 5.12
N PRO A 49 -7.88 -11.35 5.07
CA PRO A 49 -7.49 -9.98 4.77
C PRO A 49 -7.59 -9.66 3.27
N PHE A 50 -7.78 -8.38 2.94
CA PHE A 50 -7.75 -7.90 1.56
C PHE A 50 -6.37 -8.15 0.91
N LEU A 51 -5.31 -7.74 1.57
CA LEU A 51 -3.93 -7.99 1.17
C LEU A 51 -3.47 -9.35 1.74
N ARG A 52 -3.78 -10.43 1.02
CA ARG A 52 -3.54 -11.83 1.48
C ARG A 52 -2.16 -12.36 1.14
N LYS A 53 -1.65 -12.08 -0.07
CA LYS A 53 -0.31 -12.44 -0.55
C LYS A 53 0.16 -11.36 -1.55
N GLY A 54 1.43 -11.04 -1.54
CA GLY A 54 2.08 -10.05 -2.40
C GLY A 54 3.48 -9.71 -1.91
#